data_AF-A0A971QLG0-F1
#
_entry.id   AF-A0A971QLG0-F1
#
_cell.length_a   1.000
_cell.length_b   1.000
_cell.length_c   1.000
_cell.angle_alpha   90.00
_cell.angle_beta   90.00
_cell.angle_gamma   90.00
#
_symmetry.space_group_name_H-M   'P 1'
#
loop_
_entity.id
_entity.type
_entity.pdbx_description
1 polymer ?
#
loop_
_entity_poly.entity_id
_entity_poly.type
_entity_poly.pdbx_seq_one_letter_code
_entity_poly.pdbx_strand_id
1 'polypeptide(L)'
;MHFDTDQLREYRFGLLDEQETARIAAHLETCSDCRAELEAVGRQFALLDLLKEQPVVSENLVTSVLHQRRRRFSVASSRMASRQLRRAPSASTTKQDASSTFKRPAFVIFAAAASIAIIFGIFQRGNRSPSRSNTKIADSSVYSVSSVVNPPQPTLAELRAEKPFAPASNIELNVLPRRDDVQLTIYNEEDLTLVREKRKLTLKRGWNWLQFMWSNTLIDPTSLALEPKTHADQIEITQLVYPPRLNELARWTIFSEFDGEADFELTYFTSGLKWNAFYEATLAPDEQEMKLKAYVRVDNGSGEDYENAETRLVVGQINLEEKIAELARRQYAYGSPVNNEWLDSSHVVYDNGGDKNEEAWSYLDGDALFGSMDGYLEQKEILKQALSEYQLYTIEGRETIPDGWGKRLPSFDVQEIGVTNLYKYDEQRWGNSTMRFLSFANTEACKLGEDPLPNGTVRVFRNVDEASSFVMPQQQPNVHNEAGSFVYNLSYVGATDIKYIPVGEVVELELGAAQKVTVEPKLMRTRTENYEFYTSDNQPDSNELNIFAPSPRKGDISGWDEITDWKLEITNTRDLPVEIEITRSTNSTDWEISTDTPYEKYDATRVRFTVRLEPRSKKEINYELTVHHGTRSDG
;
A
#
# COMPACT_ATOMS: atom_id res chain seq x y z
N MET A 1 1.39 -22.51 -41.38
CA MET A 1 2.21 -21.61 -40.54
C MET A 1 1.24 -20.66 -39.88
N HIS A 2 1.38 -20.50 -38.58
CA HIS A 2 0.61 -19.61 -37.73
C HIS A 2 1.60 -18.65 -37.07
N PHE A 3 1.14 -17.49 -36.64
CA PHE A 3 1.93 -16.60 -35.77
C PHE A 3 1.83 -17.12 -34.33
N ASP A 4 2.88 -16.93 -33.54
CA ASP A 4 2.88 -17.37 -32.14
C ASP A 4 2.08 -16.41 -31.22
N THR A 5 1.82 -16.88 -30.00
CA THR A 5 1.02 -16.17 -28.99
C THR A 5 1.64 -14.83 -28.55
N ASP A 6 2.96 -14.65 -28.68
CA ASP A 6 3.65 -13.43 -28.29
C ASP A 6 3.55 -12.39 -29.42
N GLN A 7 3.80 -12.79 -30.68
CA GLN A 7 3.57 -11.95 -31.86
C GLN A 7 2.10 -11.50 -31.98
N LEU A 8 1.14 -12.38 -31.68
CA LEU A 8 -0.28 -12.01 -31.62
C LEU A 8 -0.60 -11.05 -30.45
N ARG A 9 0.16 -11.10 -29.34
CA ARG A 9 0.04 -10.16 -28.22
C ARG A 9 0.61 -8.79 -28.57
N GLU A 10 1.81 -8.74 -29.15
CA GLU A 10 2.44 -7.49 -29.60
C GLU A 10 1.61 -6.81 -30.69
N TYR A 11 1.04 -7.57 -31.63
CA TYR A 11 0.04 -7.10 -32.59
C TYR A 11 -1.21 -6.53 -31.90
N ARG A 12 -1.74 -7.21 -30.87
CA ARG A 12 -2.95 -6.77 -30.14
C ARG A 12 -2.76 -5.43 -29.41
N PHE A 13 -1.54 -5.14 -28.97
CA PHE A 13 -1.17 -3.90 -28.28
C PHE A 13 -0.56 -2.83 -29.19
N GLY A 14 -0.25 -3.13 -30.45
CA GLY A 14 0.34 -2.18 -31.40
C GLY A 14 1.82 -1.91 -31.15
N LEU A 15 2.57 -2.92 -30.72
CA LEU A 15 4.00 -2.83 -30.40
C LEU A 15 4.92 -3.21 -31.58
N LEU A 16 4.36 -3.81 -32.63
CA LEU A 16 5.07 -4.22 -33.85
C LEU A 16 5.25 -3.06 -34.85
N ASP A 17 6.19 -3.21 -35.79
CA ASP A 17 6.36 -2.25 -36.88
C ASP A 17 5.19 -2.30 -37.90
N GLU A 18 5.14 -1.30 -38.79
CA GLU A 18 4.07 -1.17 -39.80
C GLU A 18 4.06 -2.31 -40.83
N GLN A 19 5.22 -2.92 -41.12
CA GLN A 19 5.35 -4.03 -42.07
C GLN A 19 4.90 -5.37 -41.46
N GLU A 20 5.23 -5.64 -40.21
CA GLU A 20 4.82 -6.84 -39.48
C GLU A 20 3.34 -6.77 -39.08
N THR A 21 2.88 -5.60 -38.65
CA THR A 21 1.45 -5.32 -38.46
C THR A 21 0.65 -5.60 -39.74
N ALA A 22 1.15 -5.19 -40.91
CA ALA A 22 0.49 -5.49 -42.19
C ALA A 22 0.51 -7.00 -42.54
N ARG A 23 1.59 -7.73 -42.24
CA ARG A 23 1.68 -9.19 -42.44
C ARG A 23 0.67 -9.95 -41.58
N ILE A 24 0.59 -9.63 -40.29
CA ILE A 24 -0.33 -10.29 -39.36
C ILE A 24 -1.78 -9.96 -39.71
N ALA A 25 -2.10 -8.70 -40.05
CA ALA A 25 -3.43 -8.31 -40.50
C ALA A 25 -3.91 -9.15 -41.70
N ALA A 26 -3.08 -9.27 -42.75
CA ALA A 26 -3.40 -10.06 -43.94
C ALA A 26 -3.54 -11.57 -43.65
N HIS A 27 -2.82 -12.09 -42.64
CA HIS A 27 -2.98 -13.48 -42.21
C HIS A 27 -4.28 -13.70 -41.43
N LEU A 28 -4.66 -12.77 -40.55
CA LEU A 28 -5.89 -12.86 -39.76
C LEU A 28 -7.16 -12.83 -40.62
N GLU A 29 -7.14 -12.18 -41.79
CA GLU A 29 -8.24 -12.26 -42.77
C GLU A 29 -8.49 -13.70 -43.27
N THR A 30 -7.47 -14.56 -43.29
CA THR A 30 -7.52 -15.90 -43.91
C THR A 30 -7.45 -17.06 -42.92
N CYS A 31 -6.79 -16.89 -41.76
CA CYS A 31 -6.74 -17.90 -40.71
C CYS A 31 -7.90 -17.74 -39.72
N SER A 32 -8.54 -18.85 -39.30
CA SER A 32 -9.50 -18.89 -38.18
C SER A 32 -8.81 -18.93 -36.82
N ASP A 33 -7.68 -19.63 -36.76
CA ASP A 33 -7.15 -20.14 -35.49
C ASP A 33 -6.36 -19.04 -34.78
N CYS A 34 -5.51 -18.31 -35.50
CA CYS A 34 -4.87 -17.09 -35.00
C CYS A 34 -5.88 -15.98 -34.65
N ARG A 35 -7.11 -16.00 -35.21
CA ARG A 35 -8.18 -15.09 -34.77
C ARG A 35 -8.79 -15.54 -33.43
N ALA A 36 -9.05 -16.84 -33.26
CA ALA A 36 -9.53 -17.38 -31.99
C ALA A 36 -8.50 -17.21 -30.85
N GLU A 37 -7.21 -17.29 -31.18
CA GLU A 37 -6.08 -17.05 -30.28
C GLU A 37 -5.90 -15.56 -29.96
N LEU A 38 -5.99 -14.67 -30.96
CA LEU A 38 -6.02 -13.21 -30.74
C LEU A 38 -7.22 -12.79 -29.87
N GLU A 39 -8.38 -13.45 -30.01
CA GLU A 39 -9.50 -13.27 -29.08
C GLU A 39 -9.22 -13.85 -27.68
N ALA A 40 -8.48 -14.95 -27.55
CA ALA A 40 -8.11 -15.52 -26.25
C ALA A 40 -7.17 -14.58 -25.48
N VAL A 41 -6.14 -14.07 -26.15
CA VAL A 41 -5.30 -12.96 -25.69
C VAL A 41 -6.16 -11.75 -25.33
N GLY A 42 -7.09 -11.36 -26.21
CA GLY A 42 -8.04 -10.27 -25.97
C GLY A 42 -8.92 -10.48 -24.73
N ARG A 43 -9.30 -11.71 -24.41
CA ARG A 43 -10.07 -12.08 -23.20
C ARG A 43 -9.21 -12.06 -21.94
N GLN A 44 -7.96 -12.54 -21.98
CA GLN A 44 -7.02 -12.45 -20.85
C GLN A 44 -6.80 -10.99 -20.42
N PHE A 45 -6.59 -10.10 -21.39
CA PHE A 45 -6.34 -8.67 -21.10
C PHE A 45 -7.61 -7.82 -20.96
N ALA A 46 -8.82 -8.37 -21.18
CA ALA A 46 -10.09 -7.66 -20.95
C ALA A 46 -10.30 -7.25 -19.48
N LEU A 47 -9.67 -7.97 -18.53
CA LEU A 47 -9.68 -7.62 -17.11
C LEU A 47 -8.99 -6.28 -16.83
N LEU A 48 -7.99 -5.90 -17.64
CA LEU A 48 -7.34 -4.58 -17.54
C LEU A 48 -8.21 -3.43 -18.06
N ASP A 49 -9.14 -3.69 -19.00
CA ASP A 49 -10.13 -2.70 -19.45
C ASP A 49 -11.30 -2.54 -18.44
N LEU A 50 -11.48 -3.50 -17.52
CA LEU A 50 -12.36 -3.36 -16.35
C LEU A 50 -11.68 -2.61 -15.18
N LEU A 51 -10.35 -2.74 -15.04
CA LEU A 51 -9.56 -2.06 -14.00
C LEU A 51 -9.14 -0.62 -14.37
N LYS A 52 -9.35 -0.19 -15.61
CA LYS A 52 -9.31 1.24 -15.96
C LYS A 52 -10.53 1.92 -15.34
N GLU A 53 -10.30 2.77 -14.34
CA GLU A 53 -11.27 3.80 -13.96
C GLU A 53 -11.75 4.49 -15.24
N GLN A 54 -13.07 4.55 -15.45
CA GLN A 54 -13.59 5.25 -16.62
C GLN A 54 -13.24 6.74 -16.45
N PRO A 55 -12.42 7.33 -17.34
CA PRO A 55 -12.01 8.72 -17.17
C PRO A 55 -13.26 9.59 -17.20
N VAL A 56 -13.47 10.40 -16.15
CA VAL A 56 -14.69 11.19 -15.98
C VAL A 56 -14.82 12.18 -17.13
N VAL A 57 -15.56 11.79 -18.16
CA VAL A 57 -15.69 12.54 -19.40
C VAL A 57 -16.51 13.78 -19.11
N SER A 58 -15.85 14.93 -18.94
CA SER A 58 -16.51 16.19 -18.64
C SER A 58 -17.68 16.47 -19.59
N GLU A 59 -18.78 17.03 -19.08
CA GLU A 59 -19.95 17.34 -19.89
C GLU A 59 -19.62 18.24 -21.10
N ASN A 60 -18.58 19.07 -20.99
CA ASN A 60 -18.04 19.87 -22.09
C ASN A 60 -17.45 19.01 -23.21
N LEU A 61 -16.77 17.90 -22.90
CA LEU A 61 -16.29 16.96 -23.92
C LEU A 61 -17.47 16.17 -24.53
N VAL A 62 -18.40 15.69 -23.71
CA VAL A 62 -19.61 14.99 -24.19
C VAL A 62 -20.44 15.88 -25.12
N THR A 63 -20.76 17.11 -24.70
CA THR A 63 -21.55 18.06 -25.49
C THR A 63 -20.82 18.54 -26.74
N SER A 64 -19.50 18.77 -26.70
CA SER A 64 -18.74 19.17 -27.89
C SER A 64 -18.62 18.02 -28.91
N VAL A 65 -18.42 16.78 -28.48
CA VAL A 65 -18.46 15.59 -29.35
C VAL A 65 -19.86 15.36 -29.92
N LEU A 66 -20.91 15.52 -29.12
CA LEU A 66 -22.30 15.46 -29.60
C LEU A 66 -22.62 16.59 -30.60
N HIS A 67 -22.08 17.80 -30.40
CA HIS A 67 -22.19 18.90 -31.36
C HIS A 67 -21.41 18.64 -32.65
N GLN A 68 -20.20 18.07 -32.60
CA GLN A 68 -19.48 17.64 -33.80
C GLN A 68 -20.22 16.53 -34.55
N ARG A 69 -20.77 15.53 -33.84
CA ARG A 69 -21.55 14.43 -34.43
C ARG A 69 -22.84 14.95 -35.06
N ARG A 70 -23.59 15.84 -34.38
CA ARG A 70 -24.76 16.54 -34.95
C ARG A 70 -24.39 17.38 -36.18
N ARG A 71 -23.26 18.11 -36.16
CA ARG A 71 -22.78 18.85 -37.34
C ARG A 71 -22.44 17.93 -38.52
N ARG A 72 -21.75 16.81 -38.29
CA ARG A 72 -21.45 15.81 -39.34
C ARG A 72 -22.73 15.23 -39.96
N PHE A 73 -23.75 14.91 -39.16
CA PHE A 73 -25.05 14.47 -39.69
C PHE A 73 -25.80 15.58 -40.45
N SER A 74 -25.82 16.83 -39.96
CA SER A 74 -26.52 17.93 -40.65
C SER A 74 -25.96 18.28 -42.04
N VAL A 75 -24.66 18.05 -42.27
CA VAL A 75 -23.99 18.29 -43.56
C VAL A 75 -24.29 17.19 -44.58
N ALA A 76 -24.64 15.98 -44.13
CA ALA A 76 -25.08 14.90 -45.01
C ALA A 76 -26.49 15.15 -45.56
N SER A 77 -27.41 15.68 -44.74
CA SER A 77 -28.81 15.91 -45.12
C SER A 77 -29.04 17.15 -46.00
N SER A 78 -28.13 18.13 -46.02
CA SER A 78 -28.37 19.43 -46.68
C SER A 78 -27.97 19.51 -48.16
N ARG A 79 -27.44 18.42 -48.76
CA ARG A 79 -27.00 18.41 -50.17
C ARG A 79 -28.08 18.03 -51.19
N MET A 80 -29.30 17.68 -50.75
CA MET A 80 -30.44 17.39 -51.64
C MET A 80 -31.70 18.22 -51.29
N ALA A 81 -31.54 19.54 -51.24
CA ALA A 81 -32.68 20.48 -51.30
C ALA A 81 -32.36 21.67 -52.22
N SER A 82 -33.23 21.91 -53.20
CA SER A 82 -33.22 23.04 -54.14
C SER A 82 -33.06 24.39 -53.42
N ARG A 83 -32.18 25.32 -53.84
CA ARG A 83 -32.01 25.90 -55.19
C ARG A 83 -33.23 26.67 -55.72
N GLN A 84 -33.91 27.46 -54.89
CA GLN A 84 -34.70 28.62 -55.38
C GLN A 84 -35.06 29.64 -54.28
N LEU A 85 -34.38 30.79 -54.27
CA LEU A 85 -34.96 32.16 -54.39
C LEU A 85 -33.90 33.25 -54.08
N ARG A 86 -34.17 34.50 -54.48
CA ARG A 86 -33.23 35.65 -54.40
C ARG A 86 -33.90 36.86 -53.74
N ARG A 87 -33.18 37.60 -52.88
CA ARG A 87 -32.83 39.04 -53.03
C ARG A 87 -32.10 39.58 -51.77
N ALA A 88 -31.67 40.85 -51.81
CA ALA A 88 -30.66 41.49 -50.95
C ALA A 88 -31.10 42.97 -50.63
N PRO A 89 -30.23 43.95 -50.28
CA PRO A 89 -29.35 44.11 -49.10
C PRO A 89 -29.45 45.52 -48.43
N SER A 90 -28.48 45.85 -47.54
CA SER A 90 -27.73 47.14 -47.42
C SER A 90 -27.95 48.10 -46.22
N ALA A 91 -27.04 49.09 -46.10
CA ALA A 91 -26.78 50.08 -45.02
C ALA A 91 -26.08 49.52 -43.74
N SER A 92 -24.99 50.04 -43.14
CA SER A 92 -24.18 51.29 -43.22
C SER A 92 -24.82 52.55 -42.58
N THR A 93 -24.10 53.52 -41.97
CA THR A 93 -22.66 53.89 -42.00
C THR A 93 -22.20 54.76 -40.79
N THR A 94 -20.88 54.80 -40.51
CA THR A 94 -20.05 55.93 -39.95
C THR A 94 -19.95 56.28 -38.45
N LYS A 95 -18.73 56.76 -38.10
CA LYS A 95 -18.27 57.42 -36.86
C LYS A 95 -18.69 58.90 -36.75
N GLN A 96 -18.42 59.53 -35.60
CA GLN A 96 -17.72 60.83 -35.56
C GLN A 96 -16.85 61.01 -34.28
N ASP A 97 -15.92 61.97 -34.29
CA ASP A 97 -14.81 62.17 -33.33
C ASP A 97 -14.85 63.58 -32.64
N ALA A 98 -13.84 63.91 -31.80
CA ALA A 98 -13.53 65.20 -31.12
C ALA A 98 -14.36 65.54 -29.84
N SER A 99 -13.80 65.80 -28.63
CA SER A 99 -12.75 66.73 -28.12
C SER A 99 -13.26 68.16 -27.80
N SER A 100 -12.84 68.90 -26.76
CA SER A 100 -12.08 68.58 -25.51
C SER A 100 -12.66 69.38 -24.29
N THR A 101 -12.05 70.08 -23.31
CA THR A 101 -10.68 70.58 -23.01
C THR A 101 -10.57 71.11 -21.54
N PHE A 102 -9.42 70.97 -20.86
CA PHE A 102 -8.96 71.73 -19.64
C PHE A 102 -9.75 71.58 -18.30
N LYS A 103 -9.20 71.87 -17.09
CA LYS A 103 -7.81 71.77 -16.56
C LYS A 103 -7.77 71.73 -15.00
N ARG A 104 -6.78 70.99 -14.47
CA ARG A 104 -6.14 70.91 -13.12
C ARG A 104 -5.69 72.26 -12.49
N PRO A 105 -5.10 72.32 -11.25
CA PRO A 105 -5.18 71.48 -10.02
C PRO A 105 -5.14 72.28 -8.67
N ALA A 106 -5.12 71.58 -7.52
CA ALA A 106 -4.35 71.96 -6.30
C ALA A 106 -4.10 70.71 -5.40
N PHE A 107 -3.26 70.81 -4.34
CA PHE A 107 -2.75 69.67 -3.54
C PHE A 107 -2.47 70.05 -2.06
N VAL A 108 -1.98 69.09 -1.26
CA VAL A 108 -1.48 69.18 0.16
C VAL A 108 -2.58 69.12 1.25
N ILE A 109 -2.57 68.32 2.35
CA ILE A 109 -1.78 67.20 2.96
C ILE A 109 -1.30 67.45 4.43
N PHE A 110 -1.50 66.43 5.27
CA PHE A 110 -0.97 66.12 6.64
C PHE A 110 -1.26 67.03 7.85
N ALA A 111 -1.99 66.47 8.83
CA ALA A 111 -1.49 66.03 10.17
C ALA A 111 -2.69 65.79 11.13
N ALA A 112 -2.68 64.99 12.21
CA ALA A 112 -2.02 63.74 12.65
C ALA A 112 -2.20 63.67 14.20
N ALA A 113 -2.23 62.45 14.79
CA ALA A 113 -2.34 62.17 16.25
C ALA A 113 -3.70 62.52 16.94
N ALA A 114 -4.14 61.88 18.03
CA ALA A 114 -3.85 60.54 18.61
C ALA A 114 -4.86 60.21 19.75
N SER A 115 -4.68 59.03 20.37
CA SER A 115 -5.11 58.66 21.74
C SER A 115 -6.50 58.04 21.99
N ILE A 116 -6.44 56.70 22.02
CA ILE A 116 -7.21 55.66 22.73
C ILE A 116 -7.90 56.09 24.04
N ALA A 117 -9.00 55.40 24.37
CA ALA A 117 -9.86 55.60 25.55
C ALA A 117 -9.40 54.88 26.84
N ILE A 118 -10.00 55.27 27.98
CA ILE A 118 -10.13 54.44 29.18
C ILE A 118 -11.58 54.52 29.68
N ILE A 119 -12.16 53.38 30.07
CA ILE A 119 -13.45 53.25 30.75
C ILE A 119 -13.21 53.12 32.24
N PHE A 120 -14.00 53.81 33.07
CA PHE A 120 -14.20 53.42 34.47
C PHE A 120 -15.65 53.69 34.90
N GLY A 121 -16.36 52.64 35.30
CA GLY A 121 -17.72 52.73 35.84
C GLY A 121 -17.70 52.68 37.37
N ILE A 122 -18.54 53.50 38.01
CA ILE A 122 -18.86 53.37 39.45
C ILE A 122 -20.38 53.30 39.59
N PHE A 123 -20.85 52.38 40.43
CA PHE A 123 -22.23 51.93 40.51
C PHE A 123 -22.86 52.34 41.84
N GLN A 124 -23.87 53.21 41.84
CA GLN A 124 -24.73 53.44 43.02
C GLN A 124 -26.21 53.60 42.65
N ARG A 125 -27.08 53.12 43.54
CA ARG A 125 -28.54 53.24 43.46
C ARG A 125 -29.00 54.61 43.95
N GLY A 126 -29.90 55.26 43.22
CA GLY A 126 -30.61 56.48 43.65
C GLY A 126 -32.06 56.47 43.17
N ASN A 127 -33.02 56.42 44.09
CA ASN A 127 -34.45 56.33 43.77
C ASN A 127 -35.11 57.72 43.66
N ARG A 128 -36.30 57.80 43.05
CA ARG A 128 -37.27 58.92 42.94
C ARG A 128 -37.23 59.81 41.68
N SER A 129 -38.21 59.61 40.81
CA SER A 129 -39.08 60.69 40.29
C SER A 129 -39.99 61.21 41.42
N PRO A 130 -40.70 62.37 41.34
CA PRO A 130 -41.09 63.11 40.13
C PRO A 130 -41.00 64.66 40.19
N SER A 131 -41.27 65.34 39.06
CA SER A 131 -42.30 66.40 38.91
C SER A 131 -42.11 67.20 37.61
N ARG A 132 -43.12 68.01 37.24
CA ARG A 132 -43.10 68.89 36.05
C ARG A 132 -42.47 70.25 36.36
N SER A 133 -41.70 70.78 35.42
CA SER A 133 -41.64 72.23 35.15
C SER A 133 -41.60 72.46 33.64
N ASN A 134 -42.39 73.44 33.17
CA ASN A 134 -42.37 73.87 31.77
C ASN A 134 -41.36 75.01 31.61
N THR A 135 -40.40 74.87 30.69
CA THR A 135 -39.56 75.98 30.26
C THR A 135 -39.50 76.01 28.74
N LYS A 136 -40.06 77.05 28.12
CA LYS A 136 -39.84 77.33 26.69
C LYS A 136 -38.41 77.84 26.52
N ILE A 137 -37.64 77.21 25.63
CA ILE A 137 -36.47 77.81 24.99
C ILE A 137 -36.66 77.62 23.48
N ALA A 138 -36.20 78.58 22.69
CA ALA A 138 -36.47 78.70 21.26
C ALA A 138 -35.35 78.12 20.38
N ASP A 139 -35.49 78.37 19.09
CA ASP A 139 -34.45 78.37 18.05
C ASP A 139 -33.83 77.03 17.66
N SER A 140 -34.49 76.49 16.63
CA SER A 140 -33.97 75.61 15.60
C SER A 140 -32.48 75.77 15.26
N SER A 141 -31.75 74.66 15.33
CA SER A 141 -30.71 74.35 14.34
C SER A 141 -30.81 72.87 13.95
N VAL A 142 -31.21 72.60 12.70
CA VAL A 142 -31.26 71.24 12.17
C VAL A 142 -29.85 70.89 11.68
N TYR A 143 -29.06 70.26 12.55
CA TYR A 143 -27.87 69.55 12.09
C TYR A 143 -28.30 68.29 11.36
N SER A 144 -28.22 68.35 10.03
CA SER A 144 -28.37 67.16 9.19
C SER A 144 -27.29 66.15 9.55
N VAL A 145 -27.68 64.99 10.08
CA VAL A 145 -26.78 63.84 10.21
C VAL A 145 -26.44 63.39 8.80
N SER A 146 -25.27 63.81 8.30
CA SER A 146 -24.71 63.28 7.07
C SER A 146 -24.59 61.77 7.22
N SER A 147 -25.36 61.02 6.41
CA SER A 147 -25.24 59.57 6.34
C SER A 147 -23.78 59.21 6.06
N VAL A 148 -23.17 58.40 6.93
CA VAL A 148 -21.86 57.81 6.64
C VAL A 148 -22.06 56.88 5.45
N VAL A 149 -21.75 57.39 4.25
CA VAL A 149 -21.63 56.57 3.06
C VAL A 149 -20.40 55.72 3.28
N ASN A 150 -20.60 54.47 3.71
CA ASN A 150 -19.54 53.47 3.66
C ASN A 150 -18.96 53.49 2.23
N PRO A 151 -17.62 53.52 2.08
CA PRO A 151 -17.02 53.48 0.75
C PRO A 151 -17.54 52.22 0.01
N PRO A 152 -17.76 52.31 -1.31
CA PRO A 152 -18.18 51.14 -2.09
C PRO A 152 -17.16 50.03 -1.86
N GLN A 153 -17.63 48.82 -1.56
CA GLN A 153 -16.70 47.70 -1.36
C GLN A 153 -15.91 47.45 -2.67
N PRO A 154 -14.60 47.19 -2.56
CA PRO A 154 -13.75 47.03 -3.73
C PRO A 154 -14.25 45.88 -4.59
N THR A 155 -14.19 46.07 -5.91
CA THR A 155 -14.59 45.03 -6.86
C THR A 155 -13.60 43.87 -6.82
N LEU A 156 -14.06 42.71 -7.29
CA LEU A 156 -13.27 41.49 -7.28
C LEU A 156 -11.98 41.63 -8.12
N ALA A 157 -12.03 42.41 -9.20
CA ALA A 157 -10.87 42.74 -10.02
C ALA A 157 -9.85 43.63 -9.29
N GLU A 158 -10.31 44.59 -8.48
CA GLU A 158 -9.44 45.45 -7.66
C GLU A 158 -8.77 44.63 -6.55
N LEU A 159 -9.53 43.78 -5.84
CA LEU A 159 -9.00 42.87 -4.83
C LEU A 159 -7.95 41.90 -5.39
N ARG A 160 -8.16 41.36 -6.60
CA ARG A 160 -7.23 40.39 -7.22
C ARG A 160 -5.97 41.06 -7.82
N ALA A 161 -6.07 42.33 -8.20
CA ALA A 161 -4.93 43.11 -8.70
C ALA A 161 -3.91 43.47 -7.61
N GLU A 162 -4.37 43.73 -6.38
CA GLU A 162 -3.51 44.09 -5.24
C GLU A 162 -2.95 42.83 -4.53
N LYS A 163 -2.16 42.02 -5.25
CA LYS A 163 -1.52 40.82 -4.69
C LYS A 163 -0.58 41.21 -3.52
N PRO A 164 -0.80 40.71 -2.28
CA PRO A 164 -0.09 41.20 -1.10
C PRO A 164 1.38 40.76 -1.10
N PHE A 165 2.29 41.71 -1.35
CA PHE A 165 3.73 41.47 -1.44
C PHE A 165 4.43 41.33 -0.07
N ALA A 166 3.77 41.78 1.00
CA ALA A 166 4.25 41.83 2.37
C ALA A 166 3.04 41.98 3.32
N PRO A 167 3.19 41.77 4.65
CA PRO A 167 2.10 42.00 5.61
C PRO A 167 1.71 43.48 5.72
N ALA A 168 0.78 43.91 4.86
CA ALA A 168 -0.15 44.97 5.24
C ALA A 168 -0.95 44.44 6.45
N SER A 169 -0.84 45.12 7.59
CA SER A 169 -1.26 44.60 8.89
C SER A 169 -2.79 44.63 9.09
N ASN A 170 -3.51 43.75 8.39
CA ASN A 170 -4.94 43.53 8.53
C ASN A 170 -5.36 42.10 8.12
N ILE A 171 -4.45 41.14 8.30
CA ILE A 171 -4.62 39.74 7.88
C ILE A 171 -4.80 38.89 9.13
N GLU A 172 -6.01 38.37 9.29
CA GLU A 172 -6.45 37.58 10.44
C GLU A 172 -5.71 36.23 10.42
N LEU A 173 -4.77 36.04 11.37
CA LEU A 173 -3.90 34.88 11.40
C LEU A 173 -4.65 33.67 11.98
N ASN A 174 -5.49 33.05 11.14
CA ASN A 174 -6.18 31.82 11.47
C ASN A 174 -5.15 30.69 11.63
N VAL A 175 -4.71 30.50 12.88
CA VAL A 175 -4.21 29.20 13.37
C VAL A 175 -5.29 28.18 13.07
N LEU A 176 -4.92 27.05 12.46
CA LEU A 176 -5.89 26.05 12.06
C LEU A 176 -6.75 25.60 13.26
N PRO A 177 -8.10 25.62 13.13
CA PRO A 177 -8.98 25.13 14.17
C PRO A 177 -8.84 23.62 14.33
N ARG A 178 -9.44 23.07 15.39
CA ARG A 178 -9.50 21.62 15.59
C ARG A 178 -10.10 20.94 14.36
N ARG A 179 -9.52 19.80 14.00
CA ARG A 179 -10.03 18.90 12.95
C ARG A 179 -11.40 18.34 13.33
N ASP A 180 -12.32 18.36 12.37
CA ASP A 180 -13.65 17.75 12.45
C ASP A 180 -13.59 16.25 12.12
N ASP A 181 -12.63 15.86 11.28
CA ASP A 181 -12.51 14.51 10.71
C ASP A 181 -11.03 14.16 10.50
N VAL A 182 -10.67 12.88 10.69
CA VAL A 182 -9.30 12.35 10.52
C VAL A 182 -9.37 10.95 9.93
N GLN A 183 -8.56 10.71 8.90
CA GLN A 183 -8.34 9.40 8.29
C GLN A 183 -6.82 9.16 8.19
N LEU A 184 -6.37 8.04 8.76
CA LEU A 184 -4.99 7.58 8.70
C LEU A 184 -4.91 6.42 7.70
N THR A 185 -3.92 6.41 6.83
CA THR A 185 -3.57 5.25 5.98
C THR A 185 -2.11 4.89 6.19
N ILE A 186 -1.85 3.79 6.89
CA ILE A 186 -0.52 3.43 7.41
C ILE A 186 0.19 2.42 6.49
N TYR A 187 1.37 2.79 6.01
CA TYR A 187 2.24 2.04 5.10
C TYR A 187 3.49 1.56 5.86
N ASN A 188 3.46 0.31 6.34
CA ASN A 188 4.44 -0.22 7.29
C ASN A 188 5.90 -0.20 6.79
N GLU A 189 6.14 -0.58 5.52
CA GLU A 189 7.49 -0.90 5.04
C GLU A 189 8.41 0.32 4.93
N GLU A 190 7.82 1.48 4.65
CA GLU A 190 8.54 2.74 4.39
C GLU A 190 8.44 3.76 5.55
N ASP A 191 7.84 3.34 6.68
CA ASP A 191 7.56 4.20 7.85
C ASP A 191 6.76 5.46 7.47
N LEU A 192 5.73 5.26 6.63
CA LEU A 192 4.97 6.32 5.99
C LEU A 192 3.48 6.20 6.34
N THR A 193 2.82 7.30 6.66
CA THR A 193 1.37 7.36 6.91
C THR A 193 0.78 8.56 6.21
N LEU A 194 -0.20 8.31 5.33
CA LEU A 194 -1.01 9.38 4.75
C LEU A 194 -2.08 9.79 5.75
N VAL A 195 -2.00 11.03 6.22
CA VAL A 195 -3.07 11.67 7.01
C VAL A 195 -3.92 12.50 6.06
N ARG A 196 -5.24 12.32 6.14
CA ARG A 196 -6.23 13.25 5.59
C ARG A 196 -7.09 13.74 6.73
N GLU A 197 -7.23 15.04 6.89
CA GLU A 197 -8.08 15.64 7.92
C GLU A 197 -8.94 16.77 7.36
N LYS A 198 -10.13 16.96 7.93
CA LYS A 198 -11.05 18.03 7.50
C LYS A 198 -11.13 19.12 8.56
N ARG A 199 -11.05 20.38 8.12
CA ARG A 199 -11.06 21.58 8.97
C ARG A 199 -11.94 22.66 8.33
N LYS A 200 -12.83 23.27 9.13
CA LYS A 200 -13.66 24.39 8.70
C LYS A 200 -12.93 25.71 8.84
N LEU A 201 -12.72 26.42 7.74
CA LEU A 201 -11.98 27.68 7.72
C LEU A 201 -12.93 28.82 7.37
N THR A 202 -13.00 29.83 8.24
CA THR A 202 -13.64 31.10 7.90
C THR A 202 -12.71 31.90 6.99
N LEU A 203 -13.21 32.28 5.81
CA LEU A 203 -12.52 33.10 4.82
C LEU A 203 -13.20 34.45 4.68
N LYS A 204 -12.39 35.47 4.37
CA LYS A 204 -12.83 36.81 3.97
C LYS A 204 -12.65 37.02 2.48
N ARG A 205 -13.55 37.81 1.90
CA ARG A 205 -13.51 38.12 0.47
C ARG A 205 -12.26 38.92 0.11
N GLY A 206 -11.47 38.43 -0.84
CA GLY A 206 -10.14 38.93 -1.16
C GLY A 206 -9.03 37.97 -0.71
N TRP A 207 -7.88 38.52 -0.31
CA TRP A 207 -6.72 37.72 0.10
C TRP A 207 -6.78 37.31 1.57
N ASN A 208 -6.58 36.03 1.82
CA ASN A 208 -6.46 35.40 3.12
C ASN A 208 -5.08 34.73 3.23
N TRP A 209 -4.51 34.69 4.42
CA TRP A 209 -3.35 33.83 4.71
C TRP A 209 -3.73 32.82 5.77
N LEU A 210 -3.33 31.57 5.54
CA LEU A 210 -3.50 30.47 6.47
C LEU A 210 -2.12 30.06 6.98
N GLN A 211 -1.97 29.86 8.28
CA GLN A 211 -0.72 29.38 8.88
C GLN A 211 -0.96 28.07 9.62
N PHE A 212 -0.33 27.00 9.15
CA PHE A 212 -0.21 25.75 9.87
C PHE A 212 1.13 25.70 10.59
N MET A 213 1.10 25.27 11.84
CA MET A 213 2.26 24.91 12.63
C MET A 213 1.96 23.56 13.28
N TRP A 214 2.93 22.67 13.19
CA TRP A 214 3.02 21.44 13.98
C TRP A 214 4.19 21.61 14.95
N SER A 215 4.36 20.76 15.96
CA SER A 215 5.60 20.82 16.75
C SER A 215 5.89 19.49 17.43
N ASN A 216 7.10 18.96 17.22
CA ASN A 216 7.48 17.57 17.49
C ASN A 216 6.75 16.52 16.63
N THR A 217 5.68 16.87 15.90
CA THR A 217 5.03 15.95 14.94
C THR A 217 5.97 15.65 13.75
N LEU A 218 6.15 14.38 13.41
CA LEU A 218 6.99 13.92 12.29
C LEU A 218 6.30 14.08 10.93
N ILE A 219 5.88 15.30 10.57
CA ILE A 219 5.26 15.63 9.29
C ILE A 219 6.34 15.91 8.24
N ASP A 220 6.21 15.31 7.04
CA ASP A 220 7.01 15.71 5.88
C ASP A 220 6.46 17.04 5.32
N PRO A 221 7.18 18.16 5.44
CA PRO A 221 6.68 19.44 4.96
C PRO A 221 6.42 19.45 3.45
N THR A 222 7.15 18.66 2.65
CA THR A 222 7.01 18.63 1.18
C THR A 222 5.72 17.98 0.71
N SER A 223 5.06 17.21 1.58
CA SER A 223 3.82 16.48 1.31
C SER A 223 2.53 17.31 1.50
N LEU A 224 2.62 18.52 2.08
CA LEU A 224 1.47 19.30 2.53
C LEU A 224 0.60 19.82 1.38
N ALA A 225 -0.52 19.14 1.14
CA ALA A 225 -1.60 19.58 0.25
C ALA A 225 -2.79 20.11 1.05
N LEU A 226 -3.44 21.15 0.53
CA LEU A 226 -4.65 21.76 1.10
C LEU A 226 -5.66 21.94 -0.04
N GLU A 227 -6.90 21.51 0.16
CA GLU A 227 -7.95 21.60 -0.85
C GLU A 227 -9.28 22.11 -0.27
N PRO A 228 -9.96 23.08 -0.91
CA PRO A 228 -11.34 23.42 -0.57
C PRO A 228 -12.29 22.32 -1.04
N LYS A 229 -13.16 21.81 -0.16
CA LYS A 229 -14.21 20.83 -0.51
C LYS A 229 -15.59 21.49 -0.70
N THR A 230 -15.80 22.67 -0.13
CA THR A 230 -16.93 23.57 -0.44
C THR A 230 -16.42 24.85 -1.08
N HIS A 231 -17.19 25.48 -1.98
CA HIS A 231 -16.84 26.74 -2.65
C HIS A 231 -15.50 26.69 -3.44
N ALA A 232 -15.10 25.50 -3.90
CA ALA A 232 -13.86 25.29 -4.67
C ALA A 232 -13.81 26.04 -6.01
N ASP A 233 -14.96 26.46 -6.54
CA ASP A 233 -15.12 27.36 -7.68
C ASP A 233 -14.80 28.84 -7.37
N GLN A 234 -14.79 29.20 -6.08
CA GLN A 234 -14.66 30.55 -5.55
C GLN A 234 -13.43 30.71 -4.63
N ILE A 235 -12.59 29.67 -4.51
CA ILE A 235 -11.38 29.64 -3.66
C ILE A 235 -10.17 29.28 -4.53
N GLU A 236 -9.19 30.17 -4.61
CA GLU A 236 -7.92 29.97 -5.32
C GLU A 236 -6.75 29.92 -4.32
N ILE A 237 -6.23 28.72 -4.05
CA ILE A 237 -4.98 28.55 -3.30
C ILE A 237 -3.83 28.90 -4.26
N THR A 238 -3.24 30.07 -4.07
CA THR A 238 -2.28 30.64 -5.04
C THR A 238 -0.84 30.18 -4.79
N GLN A 239 -0.45 30.00 -3.53
CA GLN A 239 0.94 29.74 -3.16
C GLN A 239 1.06 29.13 -1.76
N LEU A 240 1.97 28.17 -1.61
CA LEU A 240 2.46 27.61 -0.34
C LEU A 240 3.90 28.10 -0.11
N VAL A 241 4.21 28.54 1.11
CA VAL A 241 5.52 29.10 1.49
C VAL A 241 5.96 28.53 2.83
N TYR A 242 7.23 28.09 2.87
CA TYR A 242 7.94 27.66 4.07
C TYR A 242 8.94 28.76 4.48
N PRO A 243 8.71 29.50 5.58
CA PRO A 243 9.61 30.58 5.97
C PRO A 243 10.99 30.05 6.37
N PRO A 244 12.09 30.65 5.88
CA PRO A 244 13.43 30.13 6.13
C PRO A 244 13.76 30.13 7.63
N ARG A 245 14.36 29.02 8.09
CA ARG A 245 14.70 28.72 9.50
C ARG A 245 13.52 28.36 10.41
N LEU A 246 12.31 28.16 9.88
CA LEU A 246 11.13 27.70 10.62
C LEU A 246 10.61 26.40 9.99
N ASN A 247 11.25 25.29 10.34
CA ASN A 247 10.99 23.95 9.77
C ASN A 247 9.57 23.42 10.06
N GLU A 248 8.94 23.92 11.11
CA GLU A 248 7.65 23.50 11.66
C GLU A 248 6.47 24.43 11.25
N LEU A 249 6.59 25.16 10.13
CA LEU A 249 5.62 26.18 9.74
C LEU A 249 5.38 26.24 8.22
N ALA A 250 4.12 26.03 7.83
CA ALA A 250 3.63 26.22 6.47
C ALA A 250 2.67 27.42 6.38
N ARG A 251 2.76 28.22 5.31
CA ARG A 251 1.83 29.33 5.05
C ARG A 251 1.26 29.28 3.64
N TRP A 252 -0.06 29.20 3.53
CA TRP A 252 -0.76 29.37 2.26
C TRP A 252 -1.23 30.81 2.06
N THR A 253 -1.20 31.26 0.80
CA THR A 253 -1.90 32.45 0.32
C THR A 253 -3.11 32.02 -0.49
N ILE A 254 -4.31 32.42 -0.06
CA ILE A 254 -5.60 31.98 -0.59
C ILE A 254 -6.40 33.21 -1.02
N PHE A 255 -6.86 33.26 -2.26
CA PHE A 255 -7.82 34.26 -2.71
C PHE A 255 -9.24 33.67 -2.63
N SER A 256 -10.19 34.43 -2.08
CA SER A 256 -11.58 34.00 -1.92
C SER A 256 -12.54 35.00 -2.55
N GLU A 257 -13.44 34.52 -3.40
CA GLU A 257 -14.47 35.33 -4.05
C GLU A 257 -15.70 35.58 -3.15
N PHE A 258 -15.82 34.80 -2.05
CA PHE A 258 -16.88 34.86 -1.04
C PHE A 258 -16.35 35.21 0.37
N ASP A 259 -17.27 35.46 1.32
CA ASP A 259 -17.01 35.64 2.76
C ASP A 259 -17.91 34.64 3.51
N GLY A 260 -17.34 33.81 4.38
CA GLY A 260 -18.06 32.76 5.11
C GLY A 260 -17.16 31.59 5.53
N GLU A 261 -17.75 30.51 6.02
CA GLU A 261 -17.06 29.25 6.31
C GLU A 261 -16.97 28.37 5.06
N ALA A 262 -15.87 27.62 4.93
CA ALA A 262 -15.74 26.54 3.97
C ALA A 262 -15.03 25.32 4.61
N ASP A 263 -15.45 24.12 4.22
CA ASP A 263 -14.75 22.88 4.52
C ASP A 263 -13.48 22.78 3.66
N PHE A 264 -12.35 22.52 4.31
CA PHE A 264 -11.08 22.19 3.68
C PHE A 264 -10.61 20.80 4.11
N GLU A 265 -9.87 20.13 3.23
CA GLU A 265 -9.09 18.94 3.55
C GLU A 265 -7.61 19.31 3.54
N LEU A 266 -6.91 19.01 4.64
CA LEU A 266 -5.45 19.00 4.67
C LEU A 266 -4.99 17.55 4.51
N THR A 267 -4.05 17.33 3.60
CA THR A 267 -3.44 16.02 3.36
C THR A 267 -1.93 16.15 3.51
N TYR A 268 -1.31 15.22 4.25
CA TYR A 268 0.13 15.17 4.45
C TYR A 268 0.61 13.75 4.76
N PHE A 269 1.90 13.51 4.56
CA PHE A 269 2.61 12.34 5.06
C PHE A 269 3.23 12.62 6.43
N THR A 270 3.19 11.60 7.29
CA THR A 270 3.90 11.57 8.57
C THR A 270 4.55 10.20 8.78
N SER A 271 5.58 10.12 9.63
CA SER A 271 6.25 8.87 10.00
C SER A 271 6.07 8.54 11.48
N GLY A 272 6.46 7.33 11.90
CA GLY A 272 6.38 6.91 13.30
C GLY A 272 5.08 6.20 13.71
N LEU A 273 4.12 6.00 12.79
CA LEU A 273 3.00 5.07 13.00
C LEU A 273 3.30 3.71 12.34
N LYS A 274 3.17 2.63 13.11
CA LYS A 274 3.40 1.25 12.64
C LYS A 274 2.29 0.34 13.13
N TRP A 275 1.96 -0.70 12.38
CA TRP A 275 0.91 -1.64 12.75
C TRP A 275 1.33 -3.10 12.63
N ASN A 276 0.76 -3.97 13.45
CA ASN A 276 0.96 -5.42 13.40
C ASN A 276 -0.37 -6.14 13.61
N ALA A 277 -0.72 -7.09 12.74
CA ALA A 277 -1.86 -7.97 12.96
C ALA A 277 -1.52 -9.09 13.95
N PHE A 278 -2.48 -9.44 14.79
CA PHE A 278 -2.42 -10.55 15.73
C PHE A 278 -3.72 -11.34 15.66
N TYR A 279 -3.59 -12.67 15.66
CA TYR A 279 -4.72 -13.58 15.56
C TYR A 279 -4.77 -14.49 16.79
N GLU A 280 -5.93 -14.55 17.43
CA GLU A 280 -6.24 -15.44 18.54
C GLU A 280 -7.20 -16.54 18.05
N ALA A 281 -6.65 -17.72 17.78
CA ALA A 281 -7.42 -18.90 17.41
C ALA A 281 -7.73 -19.74 18.66
N THR A 282 -8.98 -20.13 18.85
CA THR A 282 -9.44 -21.01 19.93
C THR A 282 -10.14 -22.22 19.33
N LEU A 283 -9.49 -23.38 19.42
CA LEU A 283 -10.01 -24.67 18.98
C LEU A 283 -11.11 -25.20 19.91
N ALA A 284 -12.14 -25.78 19.29
CA ALA A 284 -13.16 -26.57 19.97
C ALA A 284 -12.56 -27.85 20.62
N PRO A 285 -13.26 -28.49 21.59
CA PRO A 285 -12.76 -29.69 22.27
C PRO A 285 -12.50 -30.90 21.37
N ASP A 286 -13.14 -30.98 20.20
CA ASP A 286 -12.97 -32.02 19.17
C ASP A 286 -11.90 -31.69 18.11
N GLU A 287 -11.40 -30.45 18.13
CA GLU A 287 -10.46 -29.88 17.16
C GLU A 287 -10.92 -29.95 15.70
N GLN A 288 -12.24 -29.97 15.44
CA GLN A 288 -12.83 -29.86 14.08
C GLN A 288 -13.18 -28.41 13.70
N GLU A 289 -13.41 -27.56 14.70
CA GLU A 289 -13.72 -26.14 14.51
C GLU A 289 -12.80 -25.23 15.35
N MET A 290 -12.65 -23.98 14.89
CA MET A 290 -12.08 -22.89 15.69
C MET A 290 -12.93 -21.62 15.67
N LYS A 291 -12.74 -20.81 16.71
CA LYS A 291 -13.06 -19.38 16.72
C LYS A 291 -11.77 -18.60 16.45
N LEU A 292 -11.79 -17.66 15.51
CA LEU A 292 -10.65 -16.81 15.16
C LEU A 292 -11.00 -15.35 15.41
N LYS A 293 -10.22 -14.67 16.25
CA LYS A 293 -10.28 -13.23 16.41
C LYS A 293 -9.05 -12.59 15.78
N ALA A 294 -9.24 -11.53 15.02
CA ALA A 294 -8.17 -10.65 14.58
C ALA A 294 -8.23 -9.32 15.35
N TYR A 295 -7.06 -8.85 15.79
CA TYR A 295 -6.88 -7.47 16.23
C TYR A 295 -5.59 -6.91 15.64
N VAL A 296 -5.61 -5.65 15.24
CA VAL A 296 -4.40 -4.93 14.85
C VAL A 296 -3.92 -4.11 16.04
N ARG A 297 -2.63 -4.17 16.33
CA ARG A 297 -1.98 -3.17 17.19
C ARG A 297 -1.43 -2.07 16.30
N VAL A 298 -1.83 -0.83 16.55
CA VAL A 298 -1.18 0.37 15.99
C VAL A 298 -0.34 0.99 17.11
N ASP A 299 0.96 1.11 16.88
CA ASP A 299 1.89 1.85 17.72
C ASP A 299 2.13 3.22 17.08
N ASN A 300 1.84 4.29 17.81
CA ASN A 300 2.08 5.67 17.37
C ASN A 300 3.24 6.29 18.16
N GLY A 301 4.23 6.76 17.43
CA GLY A 301 5.34 7.60 17.90
C GLY A 301 5.59 8.76 16.95
N SER A 302 4.55 9.29 16.29
CA SER A 302 4.65 10.41 15.35
C SER A 302 4.74 11.77 16.04
N GLY A 303 4.63 11.83 17.38
CA GLY A 303 4.64 13.07 18.16
C GLY A 303 3.28 13.78 18.29
N GLU A 304 2.17 13.14 17.86
CA GLU A 304 0.83 13.72 17.95
C GLU A 304 -0.25 12.65 18.17
N ASP A 305 -1.21 12.91 19.07
CA ASP A 305 -2.42 12.10 19.24
C ASP A 305 -3.35 12.28 18.03
N TYR A 306 -3.87 11.19 17.46
CA TYR A 306 -4.94 11.26 16.44
C TYR A 306 -6.29 10.94 17.07
N GLU A 307 -7.06 11.98 17.44
CA GLU A 307 -8.40 11.86 18.04
C GLU A 307 -9.44 11.36 17.02
N ASN A 308 -10.25 10.36 17.41
CA ASN A 308 -11.43 9.89 16.65
C ASN A 308 -11.15 9.56 15.16
N ALA A 309 -10.00 8.94 14.89
CA ALA A 309 -9.52 8.68 13.55
C ALA A 309 -10.12 7.41 12.94
N GLU A 310 -10.50 7.49 11.66
CA GLU A 310 -10.70 6.33 10.81
C GLU A 310 -9.33 5.73 10.44
N THR A 311 -9.08 4.46 10.75
CA THR A 311 -7.76 3.83 10.54
C THR A 311 -7.80 2.85 9.37
N ARG A 312 -6.94 3.09 8.39
CA ARG A 312 -6.73 2.22 7.22
C ARG A 312 -5.29 1.73 7.19
N LEU A 313 -5.09 0.52 6.72
CA LEU A 313 -3.86 -0.24 6.79
C LEU A 313 -3.53 -0.79 5.41
N VAL A 314 -2.32 -0.57 4.91
CA VAL A 314 -1.90 -1.03 3.58
C VAL A 314 -1.13 -2.33 3.70
N VAL A 315 -1.61 -3.35 2.99
CA VAL A 315 -1.07 -4.71 2.97
C VAL A 315 -0.48 -5.00 1.59
N GLY A 316 0.74 -5.55 1.55
CA GLY A 316 1.51 -5.81 0.32
C GLY A 316 2.90 -5.16 0.37
N GLN A 317 3.79 -5.55 -0.55
CA GLN A 317 5.14 -5.00 -0.64
C GLN A 317 5.19 -3.70 -1.45
N ILE A 318 5.84 -2.66 -0.92
CA ILE A 318 5.77 -1.30 -1.46
C ILE A 318 6.81 -1.04 -2.55
N ASN A 319 6.45 -1.36 -3.79
CA ASN A 319 7.15 -0.87 -4.97
C ASN A 319 6.89 0.64 -5.15
N LEU A 320 7.65 1.47 -4.42
CA LEU A 320 7.80 2.89 -4.68
C LEU A 320 8.69 3.10 -5.92
N GLU A 321 8.10 3.22 -7.12
CA GLU A 321 8.86 3.39 -8.37
C GLU A 321 9.88 4.53 -8.35
N GLU A 322 9.65 5.58 -7.55
CA GLU A 322 10.68 6.56 -7.17
C GLU A 322 10.74 6.82 -5.66
N LYS A 323 11.38 5.93 -4.90
CA LYS A 323 12.28 6.29 -3.77
C LYS A 323 11.75 7.34 -2.76
N ILE A 324 10.45 7.35 -2.43
CA ILE A 324 9.84 8.42 -1.63
C ILE A 324 10.46 8.50 -0.22
N ALA A 325 10.84 7.39 0.39
CA ALA A 325 11.58 7.41 1.66
C ALA A 325 13.00 7.99 1.55
N GLU A 326 13.64 7.97 0.38
CA GLU A 326 14.89 8.70 0.17
C GLU A 326 14.63 10.21 -0.02
N LEU A 327 13.51 10.60 -0.65
CA LEU A 327 13.07 11.98 -0.76
C LEU A 327 12.70 12.58 0.61
N ALA A 328 11.91 11.88 1.42
CA ALA A 328 11.54 12.28 2.78
C ALA A 328 12.75 12.32 3.74
N ARG A 329 13.82 11.56 3.44
CA ARG A 329 15.11 11.61 4.17
C ARG A 329 16.10 12.63 3.59
N ARG A 330 15.81 13.33 2.48
CA ARG A 330 16.67 14.44 1.99
C ARG A 330 16.51 15.64 2.90
N GLN A 331 17.61 16.05 3.54
CA GLN A 331 17.65 17.14 4.53
C GLN A 331 17.52 18.56 3.91
N TYR A 332 16.78 18.74 2.81
CA TYR A 332 16.71 20.01 2.07
C TYR A 332 15.31 20.39 1.57
N ALA A 333 14.52 20.99 2.46
CA ALA A 333 13.66 22.13 2.11
C ALA A 333 14.35 23.49 2.38
N TYR A 334 15.50 23.49 3.09
CA TYR A 334 16.17 24.69 3.58
C TYR A 334 17.69 24.68 3.30
N GLY A 335 18.10 25.34 2.21
CA GLY A 335 19.52 25.52 1.90
C GLY A 335 19.72 26.20 0.55
N SER A 336 20.80 26.98 0.41
CA SER A 336 21.28 27.41 -0.91
C SER A 336 22.14 26.28 -1.50
N PRO A 337 22.08 26.01 -2.82
CA PRO A 337 22.90 24.98 -3.46
C PRO A 337 24.36 25.46 -3.60
N VAL A 338 25.08 25.47 -2.47
CA VAL A 338 26.52 25.72 -2.39
C VAL A 338 27.15 24.46 -1.82
N ASN A 339 27.55 23.56 -2.72
CA ASN A 339 28.13 22.27 -2.37
C ASN A 339 29.36 22.47 -1.47
N ASN A 340 29.37 21.80 -0.32
CA ASN A 340 30.50 21.82 0.62
C ASN A 340 31.08 20.41 0.82
N GLU A 341 31.04 19.60 -0.23
CA GLU A 341 31.46 18.18 -0.32
C GLU A 341 33.00 17.99 -0.24
N TRP A 342 33.73 18.97 0.27
CA TRP A 342 35.19 19.05 0.28
C TRP A 342 35.80 18.98 1.71
N LEU A 343 35.09 18.40 2.68
CA LEU A 343 35.54 18.39 4.08
C LEU A 343 35.17 17.17 4.95
N ASP A 344 34.49 16.14 4.42
CA ASP A 344 34.17 14.91 5.18
C ASP A 344 34.53 13.61 4.44
N SER A 345 35.78 13.52 4.00
CA SER A 345 36.35 12.30 3.41
C SER A 345 37.74 12.01 3.97
N SER A 346 37.90 12.13 5.29
CA SER A 346 39.15 11.86 6.03
C SER A 346 39.18 10.45 6.67
N HIS A 347 38.59 9.46 6.00
CA HIS A 347 38.80 8.05 6.35
C HIS A 347 40.22 7.61 5.99
N VAL A 348 41.14 7.79 6.95
CA VAL A 348 42.53 7.33 6.84
C VAL A 348 42.58 5.81 6.95
N VAL A 349 42.44 5.13 5.81
CA VAL A 349 42.77 3.71 5.70
C VAL A 349 44.30 3.58 5.65
N TYR A 350 44.88 3.07 6.73
CA TYR A 350 46.23 2.53 6.69
C TYR A 350 46.18 1.13 6.04
N ASP A 351 46.87 0.96 4.92
CA ASP A 351 47.33 -0.36 4.49
C ASP A 351 48.81 -0.31 4.10
N ASN A 352 49.50 -1.44 4.20
CA ASN A 352 50.95 -1.57 4.06
C ASN A 352 51.33 -2.42 2.84
N GLY A 353 52.44 -2.04 2.21
CA GLY A 353 53.05 -2.79 1.12
C GLY A 353 52.82 -2.12 -0.22
N GLY A 354 53.88 -1.53 -0.77
CA GLY A 354 53.89 -1.15 -2.18
C GLY A 354 54.64 -2.19 -3.00
N ASP A 355 54.61 -2.02 -4.32
CA ASP A 355 55.88 -1.91 -5.02
C ASP A 355 55.79 -0.80 -6.08
N LYS A 356 56.92 -0.48 -6.69
CA LYS A 356 57.05 0.61 -7.66
C LYS A 356 56.66 0.14 -9.06
N ASN A 357 56.00 1.03 -9.80
CA ASN A 357 56.50 1.41 -11.12
C ASN A 357 55.95 2.77 -11.55
N GLU A 358 56.87 3.65 -11.94
CA GLU A 358 56.58 4.83 -12.75
C GLU A 358 56.62 4.38 -14.22
N GLU A 359 55.62 4.72 -15.05
CA GLU A 359 55.79 5.05 -16.48
C GLU A 359 54.47 5.50 -17.13
N ALA A 360 54.55 5.93 -18.40
CA ALA A 360 53.42 6.20 -19.31
C ALA A 360 52.50 7.42 -19.06
N TRP A 361 53.06 8.58 -18.67
CA TRP A 361 52.49 9.88 -19.06
C TRP A 361 53.25 10.47 -20.25
N SER A 362 52.70 10.36 -21.46
CA SER A 362 52.89 11.27 -22.62
C SER A 362 52.53 10.57 -23.93
N TYR A 363 51.37 10.90 -24.52
CA TYR A 363 51.20 11.28 -25.94
C TYR A 363 49.73 11.68 -26.22
N LEU A 364 49.50 12.36 -27.35
CA LEU A 364 48.21 12.79 -27.92
C LEU A 364 47.56 14.06 -27.31
N ASP A 365 48.08 15.19 -27.80
CA ASP A 365 47.43 16.44 -28.22
C ASP A 365 46.00 16.80 -27.75
N GLY A 366 45.89 18.03 -27.24
CA GLY A 366 44.64 18.68 -26.88
C GLY A 366 43.96 19.44 -28.02
N ASP A 367 43.64 18.77 -29.14
CA ASP A 367 42.86 19.35 -30.26
C ASP A 367 41.63 18.49 -30.66
N ALA A 368 41.15 17.65 -29.74
CA ALA A 368 39.99 16.76 -29.92
C ALA A 368 38.77 17.11 -29.02
N LEU A 369 38.86 18.17 -28.21
CA LEU A 369 37.90 18.48 -27.13
C LEU A 369 36.61 19.20 -27.55
N PHE A 370 36.36 19.37 -28.86
CA PHE A 370 35.15 20.01 -29.40
C PHE A 370 34.47 19.19 -30.51
N GLY A 371 34.72 17.87 -30.55
CA GLY A 371 34.41 17.00 -31.71
C GLY A 371 33.41 15.87 -31.52
N SER A 372 32.82 15.64 -30.33
CA SER A 372 31.72 14.67 -30.18
C SER A 372 30.86 14.93 -28.94
N MET A 373 29.63 15.41 -29.15
CA MET A 373 28.56 15.48 -28.12
C MET A 373 27.17 15.29 -28.75
N ASP A 374 27.07 14.46 -29.79
CA ASP A 374 25.82 13.83 -30.24
C ASP A 374 25.84 12.35 -29.83
N GLY A 375 26.16 12.11 -28.55
CA GLY A 375 25.98 10.82 -27.90
C GLY A 375 24.53 10.70 -27.44
N TYR A 376 23.81 9.72 -28.00
CA TYR A 376 22.40 9.50 -27.71
C TYR A 376 22.16 9.39 -26.19
N LEU A 377 21.33 10.29 -25.66
CA LEU A 377 20.64 10.02 -24.41
C LEU A 377 19.66 8.88 -24.70
N GLU A 378 20.06 7.64 -24.38
CA GLU A 378 19.15 6.52 -24.28
C GLU A 378 18.13 6.85 -23.18
N GLN A 379 16.99 7.39 -23.63
CA GLN A 379 15.84 7.64 -22.79
C GLN A 379 15.33 6.28 -22.31
N LYS A 380 15.76 5.88 -21.10
CA LYS A 380 15.33 4.63 -20.45
C LYS A 380 13.85 4.43 -20.69
N GLU A 381 13.50 3.32 -21.33
CA GLU A 381 12.10 2.99 -21.56
C GLU A 381 11.39 2.89 -20.22
N ILE A 382 10.30 3.64 -20.08
CA ILE A 382 9.38 3.49 -18.96
C ILE A 382 8.59 2.21 -19.21
N LEU A 383 9.22 1.08 -18.92
CA LEU A 383 8.56 -0.22 -18.81
C LEU A 383 7.46 -0.09 -17.76
N LYS A 384 6.22 0.08 -18.21
CA LYS A 384 5.05 0.13 -17.33
C LYS A 384 4.80 -1.27 -16.78
N GLN A 385 5.48 -1.58 -15.67
CA GLN A 385 5.14 -2.71 -14.84
C GLN A 385 3.74 -2.49 -14.23
N ALA A 386 3.08 -3.58 -13.84
CA ALA A 386 1.70 -3.50 -13.39
C ALA A 386 1.60 -2.74 -12.05
N LEU A 387 0.58 -1.87 -11.94
CA LEU A 387 0.32 -1.10 -10.73
C LEU A 387 0.00 -2.03 -9.55
N SER A 388 0.82 -1.93 -8.50
CA SER A 388 0.44 -2.11 -7.09
C SER A 388 -0.43 -3.32 -6.72
N GLU A 389 0.16 -4.43 -6.26
CA GLU A 389 -0.53 -5.52 -5.54
C GLU A 389 -0.97 -5.12 -4.10
N TYR A 390 -1.34 -3.86 -3.89
CA TYR A 390 -1.78 -3.35 -2.60
C TYR A 390 -3.24 -3.72 -2.32
N GLN A 391 -3.53 -4.17 -1.10
CA GLN A 391 -4.89 -4.24 -0.58
C GLN A 391 -5.03 -3.32 0.64
N LEU A 392 -6.08 -2.48 0.61
CA LEU A 392 -6.34 -1.43 1.60
C LEU A 392 -7.36 -1.94 2.62
N TYR A 393 -6.87 -2.46 3.73
CA TYR A 393 -7.71 -2.97 4.81
C TYR A 393 -8.18 -1.82 5.71
N THR A 394 -9.49 -1.68 5.91
CA THR A 394 -10.07 -0.61 6.74
C THR A 394 -10.54 -1.18 8.07
N ILE A 395 -10.08 -0.60 9.18
CA ILE A 395 -10.57 -0.95 10.51
C ILE A 395 -11.96 -0.32 10.70
N GLU A 396 -12.93 -1.11 11.16
CA GLU A 396 -14.27 -0.60 11.44
C GLU A 396 -14.29 0.42 12.59
N GLY A 397 -15.13 1.44 12.43
CA GLY A 397 -15.35 2.47 13.44
C GLY A 397 -14.30 3.58 13.43
N ARG A 398 -14.16 4.25 14.58
CA ARG A 398 -13.23 5.37 14.79
C ARG A 398 -12.68 5.30 16.19
N GLU A 399 -11.37 5.51 16.32
CA GLU A 399 -10.65 5.33 17.56
C GLU A 399 -9.60 6.42 17.74
N THR A 400 -9.28 6.75 18.99
CA THR A 400 -8.17 7.64 19.28
C THR A 400 -6.87 6.85 19.31
N ILE A 401 -5.88 7.28 18.53
CA ILE A 401 -4.54 6.70 18.45
C ILE A 401 -3.56 7.65 19.17
N PRO A 402 -3.36 7.51 20.50
CA PRO A 402 -2.50 8.41 21.26
C PRO A 402 -1.01 8.18 20.97
N ASP A 403 -0.20 9.24 21.05
CA ASP A 403 1.25 9.18 20.88
C ASP A 403 1.95 8.49 22.06
N GLY A 404 3.04 7.79 21.79
CA GLY A 404 3.83 7.04 22.77
C GLY A 404 3.19 5.73 23.26
N TRP A 405 2.01 5.34 22.74
CA TRP A 405 1.27 4.15 23.19
C TRP A 405 0.81 3.27 22.03
N GLY A 406 0.70 1.96 22.32
CA GLY A 406 0.14 0.97 21.41
C GLY A 406 -1.35 0.75 21.62
N LYS A 407 -2.18 1.26 20.70
CA LYS A 407 -3.63 0.99 20.66
C LYS A 407 -3.88 -0.37 20.02
N ARG A 408 -4.75 -1.19 20.62
CA ARG A 408 -5.33 -2.35 19.92
C ARG A 408 -6.67 -1.95 19.32
N LEU A 409 -6.86 -2.30 18.06
CA LEU A 409 -8.06 -2.11 17.26
C LEU A 409 -8.65 -3.49 16.94
N PRO A 410 -9.94 -3.76 17.18
CA PRO A 410 -10.57 -4.98 16.70
C PRO A 410 -10.59 -4.98 15.17
N SER A 411 -10.46 -6.17 14.57
CA SER A 411 -10.57 -6.36 13.12
C SER A 411 -11.75 -7.28 12.80
N PHE A 412 -11.78 -8.51 13.35
CA PHE A 412 -12.96 -9.38 13.29
C PHE A 412 -13.00 -10.39 14.45
N ASP A 413 -14.17 -10.98 14.69
CA ASP A 413 -14.39 -12.15 15.56
C ASP A 413 -15.33 -13.13 14.85
N VAL A 414 -14.79 -14.25 14.35
CA VAL A 414 -15.49 -15.26 13.55
C VAL A 414 -15.48 -16.61 14.28
N GLN A 415 -16.57 -17.38 14.19
CA GLN A 415 -16.81 -18.60 14.97
C GLN A 415 -17.32 -19.75 14.09
N GLU A 416 -17.01 -20.99 14.49
CA GLU A 416 -17.34 -22.23 13.74
C GLU A 416 -16.60 -22.28 12.38
N ILE A 417 -15.32 -21.89 12.38
CA ILE A 417 -14.44 -22.03 11.22
C ILE A 417 -13.96 -23.48 11.20
N GLY A 418 -14.33 -24.25 10.16
CA GLY A 418 -13.86 -25.63 9.99
C GLY A 418 -12.34 -25.69 9.82
N VAL A 419 -11.69 -26.61 10.54
CA VAL A 419 -10.23 -26.78 10.55
C VAL A 419 -9.82 -28.25 10.39
N THR A 420 -8.73 -28.47 9.65
CA THR A 420 -8.11 -29.80 9.51
C THR A 420 -6.84 -29.86 10.36
N ASN A 421 -6.78 -30.81 11.28
CA ASN A 421 -5.58 -31.09 12.06
C ASN A 421 -4.72 -32.15 11.36
N LEU A 422 -3.60 -31.71 10.79
CA LEU A 422 -2.62 -32.55 10.11
C LEU A 422 -1.39 -32.73 10.98
N TYR A 423 -0.78 -33.90 10.92
CA TYR A 423 0.52 -34.16 11.56
C TYR A 423 1.52 -34.51 10.49
N LYS A 424 2.74 -33.96 10.55
CA LYS A 424 3.76 -34.17 9.52
C LYS A 424 5.07 -34.58 10.17
N TYR A 425 5.68 -35.64 9.66
CA TYR A 425 7.01 -36.11 10.04
C TYR A 425 7.89 -36.14 8.78
N ASP A 426 9.07 -35.53 8.88
CA ASP A 426 10.11 -35.50 7.85
C ASP A 426 11.44 -35.39 8.61
N GLU A 427 12.25 -36.46 8.57
CA GLU A 427 13.51 -36.53 9.33
C GLU A 427 14.54 -35.51 8.81
N GLN A 428 14.46 -35.11 7.53
CA GLN A 428 15.36 -34.14 6.93
C GLN A 428 14.97 -32.69 7.29
N ARG A 429 13.67 -32.41 7.49
CA ARG A 429 13.17 -31.06 7.86
C ARG A 429 13.10 -30.82 9.37
N TRP A 430 12.73 -31.82 10.18
CA TRP A 430 12.47 -31.65 11.61
C TRP A 430 13.15 -32.70 12.52
N GLY A 431 13.99 -33.58 11.95
CA GLY A 431 14.58 -34.69 12.69
C GLY A 431 13.52 -35.64 13.23
N ASN A 432 13.73 -36.16 14.44
CA ASN A 432 12.79 -37.09 15.08
C ASN A 432 11.55 -36.41 15.70
N SER A 433 11.23 -35.16 15.31
CA SER A 433 10.02 -34.47 15.76
C SER A 433 8.87 -34.68 14.77
N THR A 434 7.75 -35.24 15.25
CA THR A 434 6.48 -35.07 14.54
C THR A 434 5.96 -33.66 14.81
N MET A 435 5.56 -32.93 13.77
CA MET A 435 5.06 -31.57 13.85
C MET A 435 3.54 -31.53 13.70
N ARG A 436 2.87 -30.62 14.42
CA ARG A 436 1.44 -30.36 14.27
C ARG A 436 1.21 -29.22 13.29
N PHE A 437 0.29 -29.45 12.36
CA PHE A 437 -0.25 -28.45 11.46
C PHE A 437 -1.75 -28.25 11.70
N LEU A 438 -2.20 -27.00 11.57
CA LEU A 438 -3.62 -26.65 11.58
C LEU A 438 -3.94 -25.93 10.27
N SER A 439 -4.83 -26.50 9.46
CA SER A 439 -5.19 -25.95 8.15
C SER A 439 -6.63 -25.45 8.11
N PHE A 440 -6.84 -24.34 7.40
CA PHE A 440 -8.15 -23.76 7.10
C PHE A 440 -8.08 -22.95 5.80
N ALA A 441 -9.23 -22.58 5.23
CA ALA A 441 -9.31 -21.80 4.00
C ALA A 441 -9.87 -20.38 4.25
N ASN A 442 -9.28 -19.36 3.64
CA ASN A 442 -9.79 -17.99 3.68
C ASN A 442 -10.96 -17.82 2.68
N THR A 443 -12.11 -18.42 2.98
CA THR A 443 -13.27 -18.51 2.07
C THR A 443 -14.59 -18.23 2.78
N GLU A 444 -15.59 -17.76 2.04
CA GLU A 444 -16.97 -17.55 2.53
C GLU A 444 -17.55 -18.82 3.18
N ALA A 445 -17.23 -20.00 2.65
CA ALA A 445 -17.65 -21.30 3.19
C ALA A 445 -17.06 -21.58 4.60
N CYS A 446 -15.90 -21.01 4.91
CA CYS A 446 -15.28 -21.01 6.23
C CYS A 446 -15.64 -19.77 7.07
N LYS A 447 -16.61 -18.95 6.61
CA LYS A 447 -16.98 -17.64 7.19
C LYS A 447 -15.86 -16.61 7.24
N LEU A 448 -14.89 -16.75 6.34
CA LEU A 448 -13.79 -15.80 6.10
C LEU A 448 -13.90 -15.31 4.64
N GLY A 449 -12.83 -14.75 4.07
CA GLY A 449 -12.78 -14.47 2.62
C GLY A 449 -13.55 -13.24 2.13
N GLU A 450 -14.12 -12.42 3.02
CA GLU A 450 -14.54 -11.05 2.65
C GLU A 450 -13.30 -10.17 2.39
N ASP A 451 -12.24 -10.35 3.20
CA ASP A 451 -10.96 -9.66 3.14
C ASP A 451 -9.78 -10.67 3.11
N PRO A 452 -8.59 -10.27 2.63
CA PRO A 452 -7.36 -11.02 2.86
C PRO A 452 -6.96 -10.99 4.34
N LEU A 453 -6.18 -11.98 4.79
CA LEU A 453 -5.57 -11.96 6.12
C LEU A 453 -4.14 -11.37 6.03
N PRO A 454 -3.87 -10.18 6.59
CA PRO A 454 -2.53 -9.59 6.57
C PRO A 454 -1.47 -10.40 7.34
N ASN A 455 -0.20 -10.17 7.00
CA ASN A 455 0.96 -10.70 7.73
C ASN A 455 0.83 -10.44 9.25
N GLY A 456 1.08 -11.44 10.09
CA GLY A 456 0.95 -11.28 11.54
C GLY A 456 1.12 -12.57 12.35
N THR A 457 1.16 -12.44 13.68
CA THR A 457 1.36 -13.59 14.58
C THR A 457 0.03 -14.26 14.92
N VAL A 458 -0.12 -15.55 14.62
CA VAL A 458 -1.22 -16.40 15.09
C VAL A 458 -0.83 -17.09 16.39
N ARG A 459 -1.72 -17.09 17.38
CA ARG A 459 -1.63 -17.88 18.60
C ARG A 459 -2.83 -18.81 18.69
N VAL A 460 -2.56 -20.11 18.82
CA VAL A 460 -3.58 -21.15 18.88
C VAL A 460 -3.71 -21.66 20.30
N PHE A 461 -4.94 -21.60 20.81
CA PHE A 461 -5.37 -22.19 22.06
C PHE A 461 -6.40 -23.29 21.80
N ARG A 462 -6.67 -24.14 22.79
CA ARG A 462 -7.76 -25.12 22.79
C ARG A 462 -8.50 -25.09 24.11
N ASN A 463 -9.82 -25.12 24.04
CA ASN A 463 -10.70 -25.35 25.19
C ASN A 463 -10.44 -26.74 25.77
N VAL A 464 -10.04 -26.80 27.05
CA VAL A 464 -9.81 -28.07 27.77
C VAL A 464 -11.12 -28.66 28.31
N ASP A 465 -12.07 -27.80 28.68
CA ASP A 465 -13.34 -28.16 29.31
C ASP A 465 -14.54 -27.60 28.54
N GLU A 466 -15.68 -28.29 28.61
CA GLU A 466 -16.99 -27.72 28.27
C GLU A 466 -17.42 -26.73 29.37
N ALA A 467 -17.00 -25.47 29.23
CA ALA A 467 -17.35 -24.32 30.08
C ALA A 467 -17.01 -24.49 31.58
N SER A 468 -15.71 -24.41 31.90
CA SER A 468 -15.13 -24.41 33.25
C SER A 468 -15.46 -23.18 34.12
N SER A 469 -16.74 -23.08 34.53
CA SER A 469 -17.34 -22.10 35.44
C SER A 469 -17.80 -20.75 34.85
N PHE A 470 -18.87 -20.24 35.47
CA PHE A 470 -19.54 -18.97 35.18
C PHE A 470 -19.11 -17.94 36.23
N VAL A 471 -18.34 -16.94 35.82
CA VAL A 471 -17.74 -15.94 36.70
C VAL A 471 -18.59 -14.68 36.75
N MET A 472 -18.95 -14.24 37.95
CA MET A 472 -19.51 -12.91 38.19
C MET A 472 -18.40 -11.87 38.12
N PRO A 473 -18.57 -10.76 37.39
CA PRO A 473 -17.70 -9.60 37.56
C PRO A 473 -17.78 -9.10 39.01
N GLN A 474 -16.65 -8.74 39.61
CA GLN A 474 -16.67 -8.05 40.90
C GLN A 474 -17.24 -6.65 40.69
N GLN A 475 -18.26 -6.31 41.47
CA GLN A 475 -19.00 -5.05 41.33
C GLN A 475 -18.09 -3.83 41.48
N GLN A 476 -17.73 -3.22 40.35
CA GLN A 476 -17.17 -1.88 40.35
C GLN A 476 -18.29 -0.89 40.72
N PRO A 477 -18.09 -0.01 41.71
CA PRO A 477 -19.11 0.98 42.06
C PRO A 477 -19.35 1.91 40.86
N ASN A 478 -20.62 2.02 40.45
CA ASN A 478 -21.17 2.79 39.33
C ASN A 478 -21.28 2.08 37.96
N VAL A 479 -20.97 0.78 37.83
CA VAL A 479 -21.37 0.00 36.63
C VAL A 479 -22.63 -0.82 36.94
N HIS A 480 -23.71 -0.53 36.21
CA HIS A 480 -24.92 -1.34 36.23
C HIS A 480 -25.00 -2.17 34.95
N ASN A 481 -25.33 -3.47 35.10
CA ASN A 481 -25.64 -4.43 34.03
C ASN A 481 -24.46 -5.02 33.25
N GLU A 482 -23.43 -5.53 33.94
CA GLU A 482 -22.55 -6.55 33.34
C GLU A 482 -23.12 -7.96 33.58
N ALA A 483 -23.22 -8.76 32.52
CA ALA A 483 -23.59 -10.17 32.63
C ALA A 483 -22.39 -11.03 33.07
N GLY A 484 -22.64 -12.11 33.80
CA GLY A 484 -21.61 -13.11 34.09
C GLY A 484 -21.07 -13.73 32.80
N SER A 485 -19.79 -14.09 32.80
CA SER A 485 -19.11 -14.67 31.63
C SER A 485 -18.57 -16.06 31.95
N PHE A 486 -18.63 -16.97 30.97
CA PHE A 486 -18.06 -18.31 31.09
C PHE A 486 -16.55 -18.22 30.85
N VAL A 487 -15.76 -18.71 31.80
CA VAL A 487 -14.30 -18.79 31.67
C VAL A 487 -13.93 -20.17 31.18
N TYR A 488 -13.41 -20.25 29.96
CA TYR A 488 -12.88 -21.48 29.39
C TYR A 488 -11.42 -21.64 29.80
N ASN A 489 -11.06 -22.81 30.32
CA ASN A 489 -9.66 -23.18 30.53
C ASN A 489 -9.00 -23.36 29.15
N LEU A 490 -8.25 -22.33 28.74
CA LEU A 490 -7.48 -22.32 27.50
C LEU A 490 -6.12 -22.99 27.71
N SER A 491 -5.92 -24.13 27.04
CA SER A 491 -4.59 -24.70 26.84
C SER A 491 -3.90 -24.01 25.66
N TYR A 492 -2.64 -23.63 25.82
CA TYR A 492 -1.82 -23.17 24.69
C TYR A 492 -1.44 -24.37 23.81
N VAL A 493 -1.66 -24.24 22.49
CA VAL A 493 -1.35 -25.30 21.51
C VAL A 493 -0.07 -24.98 20.74
N GLY A 494 0.11 -23.72 20.34
CA GLY A 494 1.24 -23.27 19.55
C GLY A 494 1.05 -21.83 19.05
N ALA A 495 2.08 -21.30 18.38
CA ALA A 495 2.02 -20.01 17.73
C ALA A 495 2.93 -20.04 16.49
N THR A 496 2.57 -19.29 15.46
CA THR A 496 3.32 -19.16 14.21
C THR A 496 3.06 -17.79 13.61
N ASP A 497 4.01 -17.26 12.85
CA ASP A 497 3.79 -16.06 12.05
C ASP A 497 3.28 -16.45 10.66
N ILE A 498 2.15 -15.88 10.26
CA ILE A 498 1.63 -16.04 8.90
C ILE A 498 2.13 -14.90 8.01
N LYS A 499 2.38 -15.25 6.75
CA LYS A 499 2.39 -14.27 5.67
C LYS A 499 0.96 -13.92 5.27
N TYR A 500 0.83 -12.89 4.44
CA TYR A 500 -0.39 -12.51 3.74
C TYR A 500 -1.11 -13.74 3.14
N ILE A 501 -2.40 -13.89 3.44
CA ILE A 501 -3.26 -14.97 2.92
C ILE A 501 -4.34 -14.32 2.04
N PRO A 502 -4.30 -14.50 0.71
CA PRO A 502 -5.35 -14.05 -0.20
C PRO A 502 -6.72 -14.64 0.13
N VAL A 503 -7.78 -14.03 -0.39
CA VAL A 503 -9.11 -14.66 -0.44
C VAL A 503 -9.05 -15.87 -1.38
N GLY A 504 -9.63 -16.99 -0.96
CA GLY A 504 -9.67 -18.25 -1.72
C GLY A 504 -8.61 -19.28 -1.32
N GLU A 505 -7.52 -18.88 -0.65
CA GLU A 505 -6.39 -19.78 -0.37
C GLU A 505 -6.54 -20.62 0.91
N VAL A 506 -5.87 -21.76 0.90
CA VAL A 506 -5.74 -22.67 2.05
C VAL A 506 -4.39 -22.42 2.74
N VAL A 507 -4.42 -22.13 4.03
CA VAL A 507 -3.21 -21.98 4.86
C VAL A 507 -2.93 -23.25 5.67
N GLU A 508 -1.66 -23.54 5.94
CA GLU A 508 -1.22 -24.50 6.96
C GLU A 508 -0.39 -23.77 8.03
N LEU A 509 -0.87 -23.76 9.28
CA LEU A 509 -0.14 -23.20 10.41
C LEU A 509 0.80 -24.24 11.03
N GLU A 510 2.12 -24.04 10.99
CA GLU A 510 3.09 -24.90 11.69
C GLU A 510 3.07 -24.59 13.20
N LEU A 511 2.40 -25.42 14.01
CA LEU A 511 2.17 -25.17 15.45
C LEU A 511 3.26 -25.76 16.36
N GLY A 512 4.33 -26.33 15.79
CA GLY A 512 5.44 -26.92 16.54
C GLY A 512 5.31 -28.41 16.84
N ALA A 513 6.18 -28.91 17.72
CA ALA A 513 6.38 -30.35 17.96
C ALA A 513 5.22 -31.02 18.74
N ALA A 514 4.65 -32.07 18.14
CA ALA A 514 3.48 -32.78 18.60
C ALA A 514 3.82 -33.92 19.59
N GLN A 515 4.30 -33.61 20.80
CA GLN A 515 4.79 -34.61 21.79
C GLN A 515 3.88 -35.83 22.08
N LYS A 516 2.57 -35.74 21.81
CA LYS A 516 1.62 -36.87 21.97
C LYS A 516 1.52 -37.80 20.75
N VAL A 517 2.17 -37.49 19.64
CA VAL A 517 2.23 -38.30 18.41
C VAL A 517 3.70 -38.54 18.08
N THR A 518 4.10 -39.81 18.00
CA THR A 518 5.51 -40.17 17.72
C THR A 518 5.62 -41.11 16.53
N VAL A 519 6.74 -40.99 15.82
CA VAL A 519 7.19 -41.86 14.74
C VAL A 519 8.62 -42.26 15.06
N GLU A 520 8.88 -43.55 15.24
CA GLU A 520 10.22 -44.10 15.42
C GLU A 520 10.59 -44.95 14.20
N PRO A 521 11.41 -44.45 13.26
CA PRO A 521 11.98 -45.27 12.18
C PRO A 521 13.09 -46.17 12.73
N LYS A 522 13.02 -47.47 12.39
CA LYS A 522 13.96 -48.49 12.85
C LYS A 522 14.46 -49.28 11.63
N LEU A 523 15.74 -49.11 11.32
CA LEU A 523 16.45 -49.92 10.33
C LEU A 523 16.64 -51.34 10.90
N MET A 524 16.01 -52.33 10.25
CA MET A 524 15.98 -53.72 10.71
C MET A 524 17.11 -54.56 10.12
N ARG A 525 17.46 -54.31 8.85
CA ARG A 525 18.53 -55.00 8.10
C ARG A 525 18.96 -54.13 6.92
N THR A 526 20.25 -54.19 6.58
CA THR A 526 20.81 -53.73 5.30
C THR A 526 21.44 -54.92 4.60
N ARG A 527 21.26 -55.02 3.28
CA ARG A 527 21.87 -56.03 2.39
C ARG A 527 22.22 -55.38 1.05
N THR A 528 23.11 -56.01 0.29
CA THR A 528 23.53 -55.52 -1.03
C THR A 528 23.59 -56.69 -2.01
N GLU A 529 22.91 -56.55 -3.15
CA GLU A 529 22.68 -57.62 -4.14
C GLU A 529 22.80 -57.09 -5.58
N ASN A 530 22.55 -57.95 -6.57
CA ASN A 530 22.55 -57.61 -8.00
C ASN A 530 23.82 -56.86 -8.47
N TYR A 531 24.98 -57.31 -8.00
CA TYR A 531 26.29 -56.76 -8.37
C TYR A 531 26.59 -56.95 -9.86
N GLU A 532 26.80 -55.83 -10.54
CA GLU A 532 27.36 -55.73 -11.88
C GLU A 532 28.84 -55.38 -11.82
N PHE A 533 29.61 -55.76 -12.84
CA PHE A 533 31.06 -55.62 -12.88
C PHE A 533 31.52 -55.09 -14.23
N TYR A 534 32.54 -54.23 -14.22
CA TYR A 534 33.15 -53.71 -15.44
C TYR A 534 33.70 -54.87 -16.29
N THR A 535 33.19 -54.96 -17.52
CA THR A 535 33.68 -55.90 -18.55
C THR A 535 34.78 -55.23 -19.37
N SER A 536 35.25 -55.89 -20.44
CA SER A 536 36.13 -55.24 -21.43
C SER A 536 35.39 -54.25 -22.35
N ASP A 537 34.05 -54.25 -22.28
CA ASP A 537 33.18 -53.71 -23.33
C ASP A 537 32.36 -52.51 -22.77
N ASN A 538 32.38 -52.33 -21.45
CA ASN A 538 31.76 -51.22 -20.70
C ASN A 538 32.76 -50.56 -19.71
N GLN A 539 34.07 -50.72 -19.94
CA GLN A 539 35.10 -50.06 -19.13
C GLN A 539 35.27 -48.60 -19.62
N PRO A 540 35.13 -47.57 -18.77
CA PRO A 540 35.28 -46.18 -19.19
C PRO A 540 36.71 -45.90 -19.66
N ASP A 541 36.84 -45.12 -20.74
CA ASP A 541 38.12 -44.93 -21.40
C ASP A 541 39.07 -44.09 -20.53
N SER A 542 40.37 -44.41 -20.58
CA SER A 542 41.35 -43.89 -19.59
C SER A 542 41.61 -42.38 -19.68
N ASN A 543 41.06 -41.71 -20.70
CA ASN A 543 41.12 -40.27 -20.89
C ASN A 543 39.91 -39.50 -20.33
N GLU A 544 38.82 -40.19 -19.96
CA GLU A 544 37.58 -39.53 -19.49
C GLU A 544 37.51 -39.38 -17.97
N LEU A 545 38.29 -40.16 -17.22
CA LEU A 545 38.38 -40.05 -15.76
C LEU A 545 39.40 -38.99 -15.32
N ASN A 546 39.08 -38.32 -14.21
CA ASN A 546 39.92 -37.31 -13.58
C ASN A 546 41.30 -37.89 -13.22
N ILE A 547 42.38 -37.18 -13.61
CA ILE A 547 43.80 -37.60 -13.55
C ILE A 547 44.25 -38.11 -12.16
N PHE A 548 43.57 -37.69 -11.09
CA PHE A 548 43.88 -38.10 -9.71
C PHE A 548 43.20 -39.41 -9.25
N ALA A 549 42.32 -40.01 -10.06
CA ALA A 549 41.65 -41.27 -9.78
C ALA A 549 42.16 -42.40 -10.70
N PRO A 550 42.48 -43.59 -10.19
CA PRO A 550 42.81 -44.73 -11.04
C PRO A 550 41.56 -45.19 -11.81
N SER A 551 41.68 -45.41 -13.12
CA SER A 551 40.59 -45.95 -13.93
C SER A 551 40.12 -47.30 -13.36
N PRO A 552 38.80 -47.56 -13.25
CA PRO A 552 38.28 -48.83 -12.77
C PRO A 552 38.71 -49.95 -13.72
N ARG A 553 38.91 -51.14 -13.16
CA ARG A 553 39.46 -52.31 -13.85
C ARG A 553 38.36 -53.30 -14.19
N LYS A 554 38.62 -54.13 -15.21
CA LYS A 554 37.79 -55.30 -15.49
C LYS A 554 37.68 -56.20 -14.25
N GLY A 555 36.46 -56.40 -13.75
CA GLY A 555 36.18 -57.13 -12.51
C GLY A 555 36.02 -56.27 -11.25
N ASP A 556 36.21 -54.94 -11.32
CA ASP A 556 35.71 -54.03 -10.29
C ASP A 556 34.18 -53.88 -10.44
N ILE A 557 33.48 -53.57 -9.34
CA ILE A 557 32.02 -53.40 -9.33
C ILE A 557 31.63 -52.15 -10.14
N SER A 558 30.70 -52.28 -11.08
CA SER A 558 30.15 -51.17 -11.86
C SER A 558 28.79 -50.68 -11.36
N GLY A 559 28.04 -51.54 -10.69
CA GLY A 559 26.74 -51.20 -10.08
C GLY A 559 26.26 -52.28 -9.10
N TRP A 560 25.32 -51.93 -8.24
CA TRP A 560 24.69 -52.84 -7.28
C TRP A 560 23.37 -52.28 -6.75
N ASP A 561 22.58 -53.13 -6.10
CA ASP A 561 21.38 -52.74 -5.36
C ASP A 561 21.71 -52.70 -3.86
N GLU A 562 21.44 -51.57 -3.20
CA GLU A 562 21.46 -51.44 -1.74
C GLU A 562 20.02 -51.55 -1.22
N ILE A 563 19.77 -52.55 -0.38
CA ILE A 563 18.41 -52.90 0.05
C ILE A 563 18.31 -52.82 1.58
N THR A 564 17.33 -52.05 2.06
CA THR A 564 17.15 -51.74 3.48
C THR A 564 15.74 -52.05 3.96
N ASP A 565 15.62 -52.89 4.99
CA ASP A 565 14.35 -53.17 5.66
C ASP A 565 14.10 -52.15 6.77
N TRP A 566 13.00 -51.42 6.67
CA TRP A 566 12.60 -50.42 7.66
C TRP A 566 11.29 -50.81 8.33
N LYS A 567 11.24 -50.57 9.64
CA LYS A 567 10.02 -50.56 10.44
C LYS A 567 9.75 -49.14 10.94
N LEU A 568 8.61 -48.58 10.59
CA LEU A 568 8.08 -47.36 11.19
C LEU A 568 7.15 -47.73 12.33
N GLU A 569 7.43 -47.22 13.53
CA GLU A 569 6.61 -47.45 14.72
C GLU A 569 5.90 -46.16 15.11
N ILE A 570 4.57 -46.11 14.92
CA ILE A 570 3.77 -44.88 14.99
C ILE A 570 2.82 -44.98 16.18
N THR A 571 2.85 -44.01 17.09
CA THR A 571 2.02 -44.03 18.31
C THR A 571 1.21 -42.74 18.45
N ASN A 572 -0.11 -42.87 18.59
CA ASN A 572 -1.00 -41.78 18.97
C ASN A 572 -1.40 -41.92 20.44
N THR A 573 -0.89 -41.05 21.32
CA THR A 573 -1.28 -40.99 22.74
C THR A 573 -2.39 -39.96 23.02
N ARG A 574 -2.96 -39.34 21.98
CA ARG A 574 -4.08 -38.40 22.09
C ARG A 574 -5.40 -39.15 22.29
N ASP A 575 -6.36 -38.42 22.84
CA ASP A 575 -7.73 -38.85 23.05
C ASP A 575 -8.63 -38.61 21.81
N LEU A 576 -8.03 -38.11 20.73
CA LEU A 576 -8.64 -37.87 19.42
C LEU A 576 -7.88 -38.68 18.34
N PRO A 577 -8.54 -39.06 17.23
CA PRO A 577 -7.86 -39.66 16.09
C PRO A 577 -6.86 -38.66 15.49
N VAL A 578 -5.86 -39.19 14.78
CA VAL A 578 -4.75 -38.46 14.18
C VAL A 578 -4.59 -38.92 12.74
N GLU A 579 -4.40 -37.97 11.83
CA GLU A 579 -3.93 -38.23 10.47
C GLU A 579 -2.52 -37.68 10.33
N ILE A 580 -1.57 -38.54 9.96
CA ILE A 580 -0.15 -38.22 9.88
C ILE A 580 0.43 -38.52 8.49
N GLU A 581 1.07 -37.53 7.90
CA GLU A 581 1.97 -37.67 6.74
C GLU A 581 3.38 -37.99 7.23
N ILE A 582 3.92 -39.14 6.81
CA ILE A 582 5.29 -39.56 7.14
C ILE A 582 6.10 -39.54 5.85
N THR A 583 6.96 -38.55 5.71
CA THR A 583 7.87 -38.40 4.57
C THR A 583 9.23 -39.02 4.93
N ARG A 584 9.75 -39.90 4.08
CA ARG A 584 11.08 -40.51 4.19
C ARG A 584 11.90 -40.13 2.95
N SER A 585 13.14 -39.69 3.17
CA SER A 585 14.10 -39.41 2.10
C SER A 585 14.92 -40.63 1.72
N THR A 586 15.24 -40.75 0.43
CA THR A 586 16.18 -41.71 -0.15
C THR A 586 17.49 -41.01 -0.51
N ASN A 587 18.59 -41.78 -0.62
CA ASN A 587 19.91 -41.24 -0.95
C ASN A 587 20.15 -41.12 -2.47
N SER A 588 19.21 -41.57 -3.30
CA SER A 588 19.24 -41.57 -4.77
C SER A 588 17.86 -41.20 -5.32
N THR A 589 17.82 -40.70 -6.56
CA THR A 589 16.58 -40.50 -7.33
C THR A 589 15.99 -41.80 -7.87
N ASP A 590 16.85 -42.80 -8.07
CA ASP A 590 16.44 -44.13 -8.51
C ASP A 590 16.35 -45.11 -7.34
N TRP A 591 15.15 -45.65 -7.15
CA TRP A 591 14.77 -46.49 -6.03
C TRP A 591 13.40 -47.14 -6.25
N GLU A 592 13.27 -48.37 -5.74
CA GLU A 592 12.01 -49.10 -5.60
C GLU A 592 11.65 -49.26 -4.12
N ILE A 593 10.35 -49.37 -3.81
CA ILE A 593 9.87 -49.64 -2.45
C ILE A 593 8.80 -50.74 -2.47
N SER A 594 8.94 -51.70 -1.56
CA SER A 594 8.04 -52.84 -1.39
C SER A 594 7.38 -52.79 -0.02
N THR A 595 6.05 -52.67 0.01
CA THR A 595 5.27 -52.54 1.26
C THR A 595 3.78 -52.80 1.03
N ASP A 596 3.10 -53.35 2.06
CA ASP A 596 1.65 -53.55 2.07
C ASP A 596 0.85 -52.24 2.29
N THR A 597 1.51 -51.13 2.63
CA THR A 597 0.84 -49.86 2.99
C THR A 597 0.83 -48.88 1.81
N PRO A 598 -0.31 -48.28 1.45
CA PRO A 598 -0.36 -47.25 0.42
C PRO A 598 0.61 -46.10 0.69
N TYR A 599 1.32 -45.68 -0.35
CA TYR A 599 2.31 -44.60 -0.34
C TYR A 599 2.22 -43.76 -1.62
N GLU A 600 2.86 -42.60 -1.59
CA GLU A 600 3.00 -41.67 -2.72
C GLU A 600 4.49 -41.40 -2.97
N LYS A 601 4.93 -41.37 -4.24
CA LYS A 601 6.26 -40.84 -4.61
C LYS A 601 6.15 -39.32 -4.69
N TYR A 602 6.40 -38.68 -3.54
CA TYR A 602 6.17 -37.24 -3.32
C TYR A 602 7.11 -36.36 -4.17
N ASP A 603 8.35 -36.80 -4.37
CA ASP A 603 9.25 -36.27 -5.40
C ASP A 603 10.27 -37.35 -5.82
N ALA A 604 11.32 -36.96 -6.54
CA ALA A 604 12.34 -37.87 -7.03
C ALA A 604 13.08 -38.64 -5.91
N THR A 605 13.25 -38.06 -4.71
CA THR A 605 14.01 -38.65 -3.60
C THR A 605 13.20 -38.82 -2.31
N ARG A 606 11.87 -38.64 -2.34
CA ARG A 606 11.01 -38.77 -1.15
C ARG A 606 9.76 -39.59 -1.39
N VAL A 607 9.49 -40.50 -0.44
CA VAL A 607 8.26 -41.28 -0.32
C VAL A 607 7.42 -40.74 0.83
N ARG A 608 6.10 -40.64 0.66
CA ARG A 608 5.14 -40.24 1.70
C ARG A 608 4.16 -41.37 2.00
N PHE A 609 3.96 -41.65 3.29
CA PHE A 609 2.88 -42.49 3.79
C PHE A 609 1.84 -41.62 4.49
N THR A 610 0.57 -41.71 4.11
CA THR A 610 -0.53 -41.02 4.81
C THR A 610 -1.29 -42.01 5.67
N VAL A 611 -1.34 -41.76 6.98
CA VAL A 611 -1.72 -42.77 7.97
C VAL A 611 -2.73 -42.19 8.97
N ARG A 612 -3.92 -42.78 9.03
CA ARG A 612 -4.87 -42.53 10.10
C ARG A 612 -4.62 -43.47 11.29
N LEU A 613 -4.61 -42.93 12.50
CA LEU A 613 -4.51 -43.62 13.78
C LEU A 613 -5.66 -43.22 14.69
N GLU A 614 -6.30 -44.20 15.32
CA GLU A 614 -7.37 -43.98 16.30
C GLU A 614 -6.82 -43.43 17.65
N PRO A 615 -7.68 -42.91 18.55
CA PRO A 615 -7.27 -42.49 19.88
C PRO A 615 -6.49 -43.57 20.65
N ARG A 616 -5.43 -43.16 21.36
CA ARG A 616 -4.61 -44.04 22.23
C ARG A 616 -4.11 -45.33 21.53
N SER A 617 -3.90 -45.27 20.22
CA SER A 617 -3.56 -46.43 19.38
C SER A 617 -2.11 -46.41 18.89
N LYS A 618 -1.66 -47.55 18.37
CA LYS A 618 -0.34 -47.76 17.79
C LYS A 618 -0.49 -48.45 16.44
N LYS A 619 0.29 -48.04 15.45
CA LYS A 619 0.37 -48.68 14.13
C LYS A 619 1.82 -48.90 13.74
N GLU A 620 2.08 -49.96 13.00
CA GLU A 620 3.40 -50.32 12.51
C GLU A 620 3.33 -50.45 10.99
N ILE A 621 4.32 -49.92 10.28
CA ILE A 621 4.49 -50.06 8.82
C ILE A 621 5.86 -50.67 8.60
N ASN A 622 5.93 -51.71 7.77
CA ASN A 622 7.21 -52.26 7.32
C ASN A 622 7.34 -51.98 5.82
N TYR A 623 8.54 -51.61 5.37
CA TYR A 623 8.86 -51.45 3.96
C TYR A 623 10.29 -51.90 3.69
N GLU A 624 10.51 -52.56 2.55
CA GLU A 624 11.85 -52.78 2.00
C GLU A 624 12.10 -51.68 0.95
N LEU A 625 13.20 -50.94 1.10
CA LEU A 625 13.63 -49.88 0.19
C LEU A 625 14.89 -50.35 -0.55
N THR A 626 14.79 -50.46 -1.86
CA THR A 626 15.90 -50.75 -2.78
C THR A 626 16.38 -49.45 -3.41
N VAL A 627 17.68 -49.20 -3.35
CA VAL A 627 18.36 -48.08 -4.02
C VAL A 627 19.35 -48.66 -5.02
N HIS A 628 19.26 -48.19 -6.27
CA HIS A 628 20.18 -48.61 -7.33
C HIS A 628 21.40 -47.69 -7.38
N HIS A 629 22.57 -48.28 -7.63
CA HIS A 629 23.85 -47.57 -7.68
C HIS A 629 24.65 -47.94 -8.95
N GLY A 630 25.30 -46.96 -9.56
CA GLY A 630 26.20 -47.16 -10.71
C GLY A 630 25.45 -47.60 -11.97
N THR A 631 25.95 -48.60 -12.69
CA THR A 631 25.31 -49.10 -13.93
C THR A 631 23.89 -49.66 -13.71
N ARG A 632 23.50 -49.92 -12.46
CA ARG A 632 22.13 -50.29 -12.08
C ARG A 632 21.15 -49.11 -12.08
N SER A 633 21.62 -47.87 -11.96
CA SER A 633 20.79 -46.65 -11.86
C SER A 633 20.64 -45.83 -13.16
N ASP A 634 21.18 -46.35 -14.27
CA ASP A 634 21.13 -45.73 -15.61
C ASP A 634 20.04 -46.35 -16.51
N GLY A 635 18.99 -46.95 -15.92
CA GLY A 635 18.01 -47.86 -16.56
C GLY A 635 16.70 -47.24 -17.06
#